data_AF-A0A4Q9NUR8-F1
#
_entry.id   AF-A0A4Q9NUR8-F1
#
_cell.length_a   1.000
_cell.length_b   1.000
_cell.length_c   1.000
_cell.angle_alpha   90.00
_cell.angle_beta   90.00
_cell.angle_gamma   90.00
#
_symmetry.space_group_name_H-M   'P 1'
#
loop_
_entity.id
_entity.type
_entity.pdbx_description
1 polymer ?
#
loop_
_entity_poly.entity_id
_entity_poly.type
_entity_poly.pdbx_seq_one_letter_code
_entity_poly.pdbx_strand_id
1 'polypeptide(L)'
;MAPPPRAPRRKACEALLPDGTTPCSATFRGWGRYCAAHLEEHARLAGRYKDAAARAERLRAKGALGEKQVRAMVLESVVGRALQRVRAYRDALGEERAAREAYLRRFPVRAREEGEGDGGVGSRAGSPGSVQSDGGGERRESSRGSRFAGDEQHEQRLAALNELQAGCDVLIEQLERRREEIVAAAQQRRAGREAAQGDSERQPLLAGATPRPRIGWFGRAWSIGLFVILSVVVSTLFMLYALGYIGTLNHAYS
;
A
#
# COMPACT_ATOMS: atom_id res chain seq x y z
N MET A 1 41.92 -10.11 -43.58
CA MET A 1 42.30 -10.60 -42.24
C MET A 1 41.51 -9.83 -41.21
N ALA A 2 40.57 -10.47 -40.50
CA ALA A 2 39.88 -9.83 -39.38
C ALA A 2 40.84 -9.75 -38.18
N PRO A 3 40.87 -8.63 -37.43
CA PRO A 3 41.70 -8.52 -36.24
C PRO A 3 41.30 -9.59 -35.21
N PRO A 4 42.27 -10.13 -34.44
CA PRO A 4 41.96 -11.14 -33.43
C PRO A 4 41.01 -10.56 -32.37
N PRO A 5 40.06 -11.37 -31.85
CA PRO A 5 39.16 -10.93 -30.80
C PRO A 5 39.98 -10.47 -29.59
N ARG A 6 39.86 -9.18 -29.24
CA ARG A 6 40.55 -8.60 -28.09
C ARG A 6 40.13 -9.37 -26.85
N ALA A 7 41.09 -9.93 -26.10
CA ALA A 7 40.82 -10.58 -24.84
C ALA A 7 40.00 -9.65 -23.93
N PRO A 8 38.99 -10.16 -23.19
CA PRO A 8 38.14 -9.32 -22.34
C PRO A 8 39.02 -8.60 -21.31
N ARG A 9 39.05 -7.26 -21.40
CA ARG A 9 39.80 -6.40 -20.48
C ARG A 9 39.32 -6.67 -19.05
N ARG A 10 40.26 -6.79 -18.11
CA ARG A 10 39.93 -6.87 -16.68
C ARG A 10 39.26 -5.55 -16.27
N LYS A 11 38.10 -5.63 -15.63
CA LYS A 11 37.37 -4.48 -15.08
C LYS A 11 37.49 -4.47 -13.56
N ALA A 12 37.50 -3.29 -12.96
CA ALA A 12 37.39 -3.13 -11.51
C ALA A 12 35.93 -3.27 -11.07
N CYS A 13 35.71 -3.84 -9.89
CA CYS A 13 34.38 -3.92 -9.27
C CYS A 13 33.94 -2.53 -8.78
N GLU A 14 32.73 -2.11 -9.14
CA GLU A 14 32.18 -0.79 -8.77
C GLU A 14 31.44 -0.79 -7.42
N ALA A 15 31.39 -1.93 -6.72
CA ALA A 15 30.76 -2.02 -5.41
C ALA A 15 31.62 -1.37 -4.31
N LEU A 16 30.97 -0.77 -3.32
CA LEU A 16 31.63 -0.25 -2.12
C LEU A 16 31.68 -1.33 -1.03
N LEU A 17 32.64 -1.22 -0.11
CA LEU A 17 32.77 -2.02 1.11
C LEU A 17 31.72 -1.58 2.16
N PRO A 18 31.54 -2.33 3.29
CA PRO A 18 30.40 -2.10 4.18
C PRO A 18 30.41 -0.73 4.85
N ASP A 19 31.57 -0.06 4.85
CA ASP A 19 31.76 1.33 5.24
C ASP A 19 31.05 2.33 4.31
N GLY A 20 30.66 1.89 3.11
CA GLY A 20 29.95 2.70 2.11
C GLY A 20 30.82 3.76 1.45
N THR A 21 32.14 3.63 1.54
CA THR A 21 33.10 4.62 0.98
C THR A 21 34.27 3.96 0.28
N THR A 22 34.79 2.84 0.79
CA THR A 22 35.95 2.17 0.20
C THR A 22 35.52 1.32 -1.00
N PRO A 23 36.06 1.50 -2.21
CA PRO A 23 35.71 0.67 -3.36
C PRO A 23 36.31 -0.74 -3.24
N CYS A 24 35.64 -1.72 -3.84
CA CYS A 24 36.15 -3.08 -3.94
C CYS A 24 37.40 -3.15 -4.81
N SER A 25 38.49 -3.72 -4.30
CA SER A 25 39.76 -3.89 -5.02
C SER A 25 39.76 -5.03 -6.05
N ALA A 26 38.69 -5.83 -6.13
CA ALA A 26 38.64 -6.99 -7.01
C ALA A 26 38.59 -6.57 -8.49
N THR A 27 39.39 -7.24 -9.33
CA THR A 27 39.27 -7.16 -10.78
C THR A 27 38.72 -8.46 -11.35
N PHE A 28 37.84 -8.37 -12.33
CA PHE A 28 37.19 -9.54 -12.92
C PHE A 28 37.10 -9.45 -14.45
N ARG A 29 36.91 -10.61 -15.09
CA ARG A 29 36.64 -10.73 -16.52
C ARG A 29 35.17 -11.13 -16.67
N GLY A 30 34.37 -10.30 -17.33
CA GLY A 30 32.95 -10.59 -17.50
C GLY A 30 32.15 -9.38 -17.98
N TRP A 31 30.86 -9.61 -18.15
CA TRP A 31 29.87 -8.60 -18.47
C TRP A 31 29.28 -8.06 -17.17
N GLY A 32 29.18 -6.74 -17.02
CA GLY A 32 28.63 -6.08 -15.83
C GLY A 32 29.62 -5.22 -15.04
N ARG A 33 29.13 -4.72 -13.90
CA ARG A 33 29.79 -3.73 -13.02
C ARG A 33 30.43 -4.34 -11.77
N TYR A 34 30.02 -5.54 -11.38
CA TYR A 34 30.37 -6.13 -10.09
C TYR A 34 31.08 -7.47 -10.26
N CYS A 35 32.04 -7.76 -9.37
CA CYS A 35 32.62 -9.10 -9.26
C CYS A 35 31.55 -10.11 -8.79
N ALA A 36 31.83 -11.42 -8.94
CA ALA A 36 30.85 -12.47 -8.64
C ALA A 36 30.24 -12.36 -7.23
N ALA A 37 31.06 -12.14 -6.21
CA ALA A 37 30.60 -11.98 -4.83
C ALA A 37 29.64 -10.78 -4.67
N HIS A 38 29.98 -9.63 -5.25
CA HIS A 38 29.14 -8.43 -5.16
C HIS A 38 27.91 -8.51 -6.07
N LEU A 39 27.93 -9.32 -7.13
CA LEU A 39 26.76 -9.56 -7.97
C LEU A 39 25.69 -10.36 -7.21
N GLU A 40 26.11 -11.40 -6.47
CA GLU A 40 25.22 -12.17 -5.59
C GLU A 40 24.63 -11.29 -4.49
N GLU A 41 25.47 -10.47 -3.85
CA GLU A 41 25.01 -9.53 -2.84
C GLU A 41 24.05 -8.49 -3.41
N HIS A 42 24.34 -7.94 -4.58
CA HIS A 42 23.45 -7.02 -5.29
C HIS A 42 22.09 -7.66 -5.52
N ALA A 43 22.04 -8.89 -6.03
CA ALA A 43 20.78 -9.61 -6.23
C ALA A 43 20.02 -9.81 -4.91
N ARG A 44 20.72 -10.16 -3.84
CA ARG A 44 20.15 -10.34 -2.50
C ARG A 44 19.56 -9.05 -1.93
N LEU A 45 20.31 -7.95 -1.93
CA LEU A 45 19.82 -6.65 -1.45
C LEU A 45 18.70 -6.11 -2.34
N ALA A 46 18.78 -6.36 -3.65
CA ALA A 46 17.73 -5.99 -4.57
C ALA A 46 16.42 -6.74 -4.30
N GLY A 47 16.50 -8.04 -4.00
CA GLY A 47 15.36 -8.82 -3.54
C GLY A 47 14.75 -8.24 -2.26
N ARG A 48 15.57 -7.94 -1.26
CA ARG A 48 15.10 -7.41 0.04
C ARG A 48 14.31 -6.11 -0.09
N TYR A 49 14.79 -5.12 -0.84
CA TYR A 49 14.03 -3.87 -0.97
C TYR A 49 12.75 -4.08 -1.80
N LYS A 50 12.75 -4.98 -2.79
CA LYS A 50 11.54 -5.31 -3.57
C LYS A 50 10.49 -6.00 -2.71
N ASP A 51 10.91 -6.92 -1.85
CA ASP A 51 10.02 -7.61 -0.92
C ASP A 51 9.42 -6.64 0.11
N ALA A 52 10.23 -5.71 0.63
CA ALA A 52 9.78 -4.66 1.53
C ALA A 52 8.79 -3.71 0.83
N ALA A 53 9.09 -3.28 -0.40
CA ALA A 53 8.18 -2.47 -1.21
C ALA A 53 6.85 -3.19 -1.47
N ALA A 54 6.89 -4.49 -1.77
CA ALA A 54 5.69 -5.30 -1.96
C ALA A 54 4.88 -5.44 -0.66
N ARG A 55 5.53 -5.53 0.51
CA ARG A 55 4.85 -5.51 1.82
C ARG A 55 4.15 -4.19 2.06
N ALA A 56 4.84 -3.07 1.86
CA ALA A 56 4.27 -1.73 2.01
C ALA A 56 3.05 -1.55 1.09
N GLU A 57 3.14 -1.95 -0.18
CA GLU A 57 2.03 -1.84 -1.13
C GLU A 57 0.81 -2.68 -0.72
N ARG A 58 1.01 -3.90 -0.19
CA ARG A 58 -0.10 -4.72 0.35
C ARG A 58 -0.81 -4.06 1.53
N LEU A 59 -0.09 -3.29 2.34
CA LEU A 59 -0.62 -2.60 3.50
C LEU A 59 -1.23 -1.24 3.14
N ARG A 60 -0.85 -0.65 2.01
CA ARG A 60 -1.31 0.66 1.54
C ARG A 60 -2.83 0.79 1.55
N ALA A 61 -3.55 -0.17 0.96
CA ALA A 61 -5.02 -0.13 0.89
C ALA A 61 -5.71 -0.10 2.28
N LYS A 62 -5.01 -0.56 3.32
CA LYS A 62 -5.52 -0.65 4.70
C LYS A 62 -5.05 0.48 5.61
N GLY A 63 -3.86 1.03 5.34
CA GLY A 63 -3.19 2.05 6.13
C GLY A 63 -3.29 3.47 5.56
N ALA A 64 -3.53 3.65 4.26
CA ALA A 64 -3.74 4.96 3.65
C ALA A 64 -5.20 5.38 3.79
N LEU A 65 -5.56 5.90 4.97
CA LEU A 65 -6.93 6.35 5.25
C LEU A 65 -7.14 7.80 4.81
N GLY A 66 -8.29 8.07 4.22
CA GLY A 66 -8.73 9.43 3.93
C GLY A 66 -9.41 10.09 5.13
N GLU A 67 -9.36 11.42 5.19
CA GLU A 67 -9.95 12.22 6.28
C GLU A 67 -11.46 11.91 6.51
N LYS A 68 -12.23 11.69 5.44
CA LYS A 68 -13.64 11.28 5.52
C LYS A 68 -13.82 9.95 6.26
N GLN A 69 -12.91 9.00 6.06
CA GLN A 69 -12.96 7.70 6.74
C GLN A 69 -12.66 7.84 8.23
N VAL A 70 -11.70 8.69 8.60
CA VAL A 70 -11.36 9.00 10.00
C VAL A 70 -12.56 9.62 10.72
N ARG A 71 -13.20 10.64 10.11
CA ARG A 71 -14.38 11.31 10.69
C ARG A 71 -15.57 10.36 10.87
N ALA A 72 -15.77 9.42 9.94
CA ALA A 72 -16.86 8.45 10.01
C ALA A 72 -16.68 7.43 11.16
N MET A 73 -15.52 7.36 11.80
CA MET A 73 -15.31 6.46 12.94
C MET A 73 -15.97 7.01 14.20
N VAL A 74 -16.86 6.22 14.78
CA VAL A 74 -17.64 6.56 16.00
C VAL A 74 -17.33 5.62 17.16
N LEU A 75 -16.81 4.43 16.88
CA LEU A 75 -16.50 3.41 17.88
C LEU A 75 -15.01 3.39 18.20
N GLU A 76 -14.66 3.40 19.48
CA GLU A 76 -13.27 3.36 19.94
C GLU A 76 -12.52 2.14 19.38
N SER A 77 -13.16 0.97 19.37
CA SER A 77 -12.56 -0.26 18.85
C SER A 77 -12.25 -0.21 17.35
N VAL A 78 -13.03 0.55 16.58
CA VAL A 78 -12.79 0.76 15.14
C VAL A 78 -11.58 1.66 14.94
N VAL A 79 -11.47 2.74 15.71
CA VAL A 79 -10.31 3.64 15.70
C VAL A 79 -9.04 2.89 16.14
N GLY A 80 -9.12 2.06 17.19
CA GLY A 80 -8.00 1.23 17.64
C GLY A 80 -7.48 0.29 16.54
N ARG A 81 -8.38 -0.39 15.82
CA ARG A 81 -7.99 -1.22 14.65
C ARG A 81 -7.43 -0.39 13.51
N ALA A 82 -7.92 0.83 13.30
CA ALA A 82 -7.38 1.73 12.28
C ALA A 82 -5.95 2.16 12.62
N LEU A 83 -5.70 2.58 13.86
CA LEU A 83 -4.36 2.90 14.37
C LEU A 83 -3.37 1.77 14.13
N GLN A 84 -3.76 0.53 14.45
CA GLN A 84 -2.91 -0.64 14.22
C GLN A 84 -2.53 -0.80 12.74
N ARG A 85 -3.48 -0.59 11.81
CA ARG A 85 -3.22 -0.72 10.37
C ARG A 85 -2.34 0.41 9.84
N VAL A 86 -2.54 1.65 10.30
CA VAL A 86 -1.72 2.80 9.89
C VAL A 86 -0.29 2.63 10.42
N ARG A 87 -0.10 2.21 11.68
CA ARG A 87 1.22 1.92 12.26
C ARG A 87 1.93 0.81 11.50
N ALA A 88 1.27 -0.31 11.23
CA ALA A 88 1.85 -1.38 10.43
C ALA A 88 2.26 -0.94 9.01
N TYR A 89 1.49 -0.04 8.39
CA TYR A 89 1.85 0.52 7.09
C TYR A 89 3.08 1.45 7.19
N ARG A 90 3.12 2.33 8.20
CA ARG A 90 4.28 3.19 8.49
C ARG A 90 5.56 2.38 8.71
N ASP A 91 5.49 1.30 9.49
CA ASP A 91 6.61 0.42 9.78
C ASP A 91 7.12 -0.25 8.49
N ALA A 92 6.20 -0.74 7.64
CA ALA A 92 6.55 -1.34 6.35
C ALA A 92 7.20 -0.33 5.38
N LEU A 93 6.78 0.95 5.39
CA LEU A 93 7.47 2.01 4.65
C LEU A 93 8.89 2.24 5.19
N GLY A 94 9.08 2.15 6.51
CA GLY A 94 10.39 2.23 7.16
C GLY A 94 11.31 1.08 6.77
N GLU A 95 10.78 -0.14 6.70
CA GLU A 95 11.51 -1.30 6.19
C GLU A 95 11.93 -1.13 4.72
N GLU A 96 11.05 -0.62 3.85
CA GLU A 96 11.39 -0.34 2.45
C GLU A 96 12.52 0.69 2.37
N ARG A 97 12.41 1.78 3.13
CA ARG A 97 13.40 2.84 3.19
C ARG A 97 14.76 2.31 3.63
N ALA A 98 14.82 1.61 4.77
CA ALA A 98 16.06 1.04 5.30
C ALA A 98 16.70 0.03 4.32
N ALA A 99 15.90 -0.80 3.66
CA ALA A 99 16.40 -1.76 2.66
C ALA A 99 16.99 -1.05 1.42
N ARG A 100 16.37 0.05 0.96
CA ARG A 100 16.90 0.86 -0.15
C ARG A 100 18.16 1.61 0.24
N GLU A 101 18.22 2.21 1.42
CA GLU A 101 19.43 2.88 1.93
C GLU A 101 20.59 1.89 2.06
N ALA A 102 20.33 0.68 2.58
CA ALA A 102 21.34 -0.37 2.66
C ALA A 102 21.84 -0.81 1.27
N TYR A 103 20.96 -0.87 0.28
CA TYR A 103 21.33 -1.15 -1.11
C TYR A 103 22.21 -0.03 -1.70
N LEU A 104 21.77 1.23 -1.60
CA LEU A 104 22.50 2.38 -2.17
C LEU A 104 23.86 2.61 -1.52
N ARG A 105 24.00 2.32 -0.22
CA ARG A 105 25.29 2.38 0.49
C ARG A 105 26.33 1.43 -0.11
N ARG A 106 25.89 0.29 -0.65
CA ARG A 106 26.78 -0.75 -1.23
C ARG A 106 26.95 -0.54 -2.73
N PHE A 107 25.90 -0.11 -3.41
CA PHE A 107 25.79 -0.02 -4.86
C PHE A 107 25.29 1.38 -5.25
N PRO A 108 26.18 2.39 -5.24
CA PRO A 108 25.82 3.74 -5.61
C PRO A 108 25.40 3.81 -7.08
N VAL A 109 24.43 4.68 -7.37
CA VAL A 109 24.02 5.00 -8.74
C VAL A 109 25.12 5.87 -9.34
N ARG A 110 25.70 5.47 -10.47
CA ARG A 110 26.50 6.43 -11.24
C ARG A 110 25.54 7.52 -11.73
N ALA A 111 25.90 8.78 -11.50
CA ALA A 111 25.37 9.86 -12.33
C ALA A 111 25.58 9.41 -13.78
N ARG A 112 24.48 9.29 -14.52
CA ARG A 112 24.52 8.90 -15.92
C ARG A 112 25.34 9.98 -16.61
N GLU A 113 26.61 9.70 -16.88
CA GLU A 113 27.47 10.61 -17.63
C GLU A 113 26.77 10.83 -18.96
N GLU A 114 26.20 12.02 -19.12
CA GLU A 114 25.59 12.49 -20.34
C GLU A 114 26.69 12.55 -21.40
N GLY A 115 26.70 11.53 -22.26
CA GLY A 115 27.48 11.55 -23.50
C GLY A 115 28.79 10.79 -23.44
N GLU A 116 28.73 9.49 -23.67
CA GLU A 116 29.73 8.87 -24.56
C GLU A 116 29.07 7.75 -25.35
N GLY A 117 28.55 8.13 -26.52
CA GLY A 117 28.21 7.16 -27.55
C GLY A 117 29.50 6.58 -28.11
N ASP A 118 29.72 5.29 -27.88
CA ASP A 118 30.56 4.49 -28.77
C ASP A 118 30.08 3.04 -28.84
N GLY A 119 29.56 2.67 -30.01
CA GLY A 119 29.92 1.39 -30.60
C GLY A 119 29.17 0.14 -30.14
N GLY A 120 27.85 0.19 -29.93
CA GLY A 120 27.01 -1.01 -29.97
C GLY A 120 26.88 -1.55 -31.40
N VAL A 121 27.94 -2.15 -31.96
CA VAL A 121 27.90 -2.82 -33.27
C VAL A 121 27.06 -4.09 -33.14
N GLY A 122 25.75 -3.94 -33.29
CA GLY A 122 24.81 -4.99 -33.63
C GLY A 122 24.59 -5.02 -35.13
N SER A 123 25.26 -5.93 -35.82
CA SER A 123 24.85 -6.39 -37.15
C SER A 123 25.33 -7.83 -37.33
N ARG A 124 24.55 -8.74 -36.77
CA ARG A 124 24.65 -10.17 -37.07
C ARG A 124 24.00 -10.36 -38.43
N ALA A 125 24.82 -10.45 -39.47
CA ALA A 125 24.40 -10.82 -40.81
C ALA A 125 23.67 -12.17 -40.77
N GLY A 126 22.56 -12.23 -41.47
CA GLY A 126 21.67 -13.39 -41.51
C GLY A 126 22.29 -14.61 -42.16
N SER A 127 21.79 -15.78 -41.76
CA SER A 127 21.78 -16.97 -42.60
C SER A 127 20.32 -17.41 -42.74
N PRO A 128 19.83 -17.61 -43.97
CA PRO A 128 18.50 -18.16 -44.20
C PRO A 128 18.58 -19.69 -44.05
N GLY A 129 17.68 -20.25 -43.26
CA GLY A 129 17.62 -21.70 -43.01
C GLY A 129 16.24 -22.06 -42.49
N SER A 130 15.32 -22.23 -43.43
CA SER A 130 13.96 -22.73 -43.29
C SER A 130 13.88 -24.09 -42.58
N VAL A 131 13.12 -24.17 -41.48
CA VAL A 131 12.35 -25.38 -41.12
C VAL A 131 11.05 -24.93 -40.45
N GLN A 132 9.94 -25.23 -41.10
CA GLN A 132 8.60 -25.18 -40.54
C GLN A 132 8.48 -26.24 -39.44
N SER A 133 8.01 -25.85 -38.27
CA SER A 133 7.32 -26.74 -37.34
C SER A 133 6.23 -25.95 -36.63
N ASP A 134 5.00 -26.17 -37.09
CA ASP A 134 3.77 -25.86 -36.36
C ASP A 134 3.79 -26.58 -35.01
N GLY A 135 3.58 -25.80 -33.95
CA GLY A 135 3.50 -26.30 -32.59
C GLY A 135 3.08 -25.15 -31.70
N GLY A 136 1.77 -25.02 -31.49
CA GLY A 136 1.15 -24.08 -30.56
C GLY A 136 1.68 -24.27 -29.15
N GLY A 137 2.76 -23.57 -28.83
CA GLY A 137 3.18 -23.30 -27.47
C GLY A 137 2.76 -21.90 -27.15
N GLU A 138 1.80 -21.76 -26.23
CA GLU A 138 1.54 -20.51 -25.51
C GLU A 138 2.88 -19.95 -25.05
N ARG A 139 3.36 -18.96 -25.80
CA ARG A 139 4.49 -18.14 -25.43
C ARG A 139 3.98 -17.33 -24.25
N ARG A 140 4.10 -17.90 -23.05
CA ARG A 140 4.08 -17.15 -21.79
C ARG A 140 5.17 -16.11 -21.93
N GLU A 141 4.80 -14.96 -22.47
CA GLU A 141 5.53 -13.73 -22.32
C GLU A 141 5.69 -13.54 -20.82
N SER A 142 6.88 -13.88 -20.35
CA SER A 142 7.47 -13.48 -19.10
C SER A 142 7.61 -11.95 -19.09
N SER A 143 6.46 -11.26 -19.10
CA SER A 143 6.32 -9.82 -18.89
C SER A 143 6.38 -9.52 -17.39
N ARG A 144 7.34 -10.18 -16.70
CA ARG A 144 7.77 -9.91 -15.33
C ARG A 144 9.12 -9.17 -15.29
N GLY A 145 9.69 -8.88 -16.46
CA GLY A 145 10.85 -8.01 -16.59
C GLY A 145 10.43 -6.55 -16.57
N SER A 146 11.04 -5.77 -15.67
CA SER A 146 11.16 -4.31 -15.81
C SER A 146 9.98 -3.41 -15.40
N ARG A 147 9.35 -3.62 -14.23
CA ARG A 147 8.65 -2.52 -13.52
C ARG A 147 9.55 -1.68 -12.58
N PHE A 148 10.84 -2.01 -12.50
CA PHE A 148 11.81 -1.35 -11.63
C PHE A 148 13.06 -0.89 -12.41
N ALA A 149 12.90 -0.50 -13.67
CA ALA A 149 14.01 0.06 -14.44
C ALA A 149 14.17 1.54 -14.09
N GLY A 150 15.29 1.85 -13.44
CA GLY A 150 15.80 3.20 -13.27
C GLY A 150 16.39 3.39 -11.89
N ASP A 151 17.71 3.30 -11.78
CA ASP A 151 18.46 3.57 -10.55
C ASP A 151 18.17 5.01 -10.01
N GLU A 152 17.86 5.97 -10.89
CA GLU A 152 17.36 7.34 -10.56
C GLU A 152 16.01 7.34 -9.81
N GLN A 153 15.23 6.26 -9.89
CA GLN A 153 14.00 6.12 -9.11
C GLN A 153 14.27 5.87 -7.64
N HIS A 154 15.48 5.45 -7.24
CA HIS A 154 15.73 5.08 -5.85
C HIS A 154 15.76 6.29 -4.91
N GLU A 155 16.44 7.37 -5.27
CA GLU A 155 16.48 8.60 -4.45
C GLU A 155 15.13 9.29 -4.41
N GLN A 156 14.47 9.41 -5.58
CA GLN A 156 13.10 9.93 -5.67
C GLN A 156 12.12 9.10 -4.83
N ARG A 157 12.28 7.77 -4.87
CA ARG A 157 11.47 6.87 -4.04
C ARG A 157 11.77 7.04 -2.55
N LEU A 158 13.02 7.25 -2.14
CA LEU A 158 13.35 7.53 -0.74
C LEU A 158 12.69 8.82 -0.26
N ALA A 159 12.71 9.88 -1.07
CA ALA A 159 11.99 11.12 -0.77
C ALA A 159 10.47 10.88 -0.62
N ALA A 160 9.85 10.17 -1.59
CA ALA A 160 8.44 9.82 -1.51
C ALA A 160 8.09 8.94 -0.30
N LEU A 161 8.98 8.03 0.11
CA LEU A 161 8.79 7.23 1.32
C LEU A 161 8.79 8.10 2.58
N ASN A 162 9.65 9.12 2.66
CA ASN A 162 9.67 10.07 3.77
C ASN A 162 8.37 10.87 3.86
N GLU A 163 7.88 11.37 2.74
CA GLU A 163 6.60 12.08 2.68
C GLU A 163 5.43 11.19 3.12
N LEU A 164 5.40 9.93 2.65
CA LEU A 164 4.38 8.96 3.05
C LEU A 164 4.46 8.62 4.54
N GLN A 165 5.65 8.49 5.11
CA GLN A 165 5.84 8.25 6.54
C GLN A 165 5.35 9.44 7.37
N ALA A 166 5.71 10.67 6.98
CA ALA A 166 5.22 11.88 7.63
C ALA A 166 3.69 11.99 7.56
N GLY A 167 3.09 11.65 6.40
CA GLY A 167 1.64 11.57 6.25
C GLY A 167 0.99 10.53 7.17
N CYS A 168 1.64 9.37 7.38
CA CYS A 168 1.18 8.37 8.35
C CYS A 168 1.25 8.89 9.79
N ASP A 169 2.28 9.66 10.15
CA ASP A 169 2.45 10.22 11.49
C ASP A 169 1.33 11.21 11.82
N VAL A 170 1.03 12.11 10.89
CA VAL A 170 -0.12 13.03 11.00
C VAL A 170 -1.44 12.25 11.14
N LEU A 171 -1.62 11.18 10.37
CA LEU A 171 -2.83 10.36 10.44
C LEU A 171 -2.96 9.59 11.78
N ILE A 172 -1.84 9.14 12.36
CA ILE A 172 -1.81 8.51 13.68
C ILE A 172 -2.27 9.51 14.74
N GLU A 173 -1.73 10.73 14.74
CA GLU A 173 -2.15 11.79 15.67
C GLU A 173 -3.65 12.13 15.54
N GLN A 174 -4.16 12.23 14.31
CA GLN A 174 -5.57 12.46 14.06
C GLN A 174 -6.46 11.34 14.62
N LEU A 175 -6.05 10.09 14.44
CA LEU A 175 -6.77 8.94 14.97
C LEU A 175 -6.72 8.88 16.50
N GLU A 176 -5.60 9.24 17.11
CA GLU A 176 -5.46 9.32 18.57
C GLU A 176 -6.38 10.40 19.14
N ARG A 177 -6.36 11.60 18.57
CA ARG A 177 -7.30 12.67 18.94
C ARG A 177 -8.76 12.22 18.79
N ARG A 178 -9.09 11.56 17.67
CA ARG A 178 -10.45 11.05 17.43
C ARG A 178 -10.85 10.00 18.46
N ARG A 179 -9.91 9.16 18.90
CA ARG A 179 -10.15 8.17 19.96
C ARG A 179 -10.50 8.85 21.28
N GLU A 180 -9.75 9.88 21.66
CA GLU A 180 -9.98 10.65 22.89
C GLU A 180 -11.36 11.34 22.88
N GLU A 181 -11.75 11.95 21.75
CA GLU A 181 -13.08 12.54 21.57
C GLU A 181 -14.21 11.52 21.79
N ILE A 182 -14.07 10.30 21.24
CA ILE A 182 -15.06 9.24 21.39
C ILE A 182 -15.16 8.79 22.85
N VAL A 183 -14.02 8.66 23.54
CA VAL A 183 -13.97 8.27 24.96
C VAL A 183 -14.60 9.37 25.82
N ALA A 184 -14.26 10.64 25.61
CA ALA A 184 -14.84 11.77 26.32
C ALA A 184 -16.36 11.84 26.13
N ALA A 185 -16.85 11.70 24.90
CA ALA A 185 -18.29 11.67 24.60
C ALA A 185 -18.98 10.46 25.25
N ALA A 186 -18.32 9.30 25.34
CA ALA A 186 -18.84 8.15 26.05
C ALA A 186 -18.95 8.40 27.57
N GLN A 187 -17.93 9.02 28.18
CA GLN A 187 -17.92 9.38 29.60
C GLN A 187 -19.00 10.42 29.93
N GLN A 188 -19.14 11.47 29.14
CA GLN A 188 -20.20 12.49 29.31
C GLN A 188 -21.60 11.85 29.29
N ARG A 189 -21.84 10.90 28.38
CA ARG A 189 -23.12 10.17 28.33
C ARG A 189 -23.35 9.26 29.54
N ARG A 190 -22.30 8.73 30.17
CA ARG A 190 -22.43 7.95 31.41
C ARG A 190 -22.75 8.86 32.58
N ALA A 191 -21.98 9.93 32.75
CA ALA A 191 -22.21 10.93 33.80
C ALA A 191 -23.62 11.55 33.73
N GLY A 192 -24.10 11.87 32.53
CA GLY A 192 -25.46 12.39 32.35
C GLY A 192 -26.57 11.40 32.73
N ARG A 193 -26.36 10.09 32.55
CA ARG A 193 -27.31 9.06 32.98
C ARG A 193 -27.31 8.88 34.50
N GLU A 194 -26.13 8.91 35.11
CA GLU A 194 -25.97 8.81 36.56
C GLU A 194 -26.61 10.02 37.26
N ALA A 195 -26.44 11.23 36.72
CA ALA A 195 -27.09 12.44 37.23
C ALA A 195 -28.63 12.34 37.12
N ALA A 196 -29.16 11.91 35.98
CA ALA A 196 -30.60 11.72 35.79
C ALA A 196 -31.19 10.64 36.72
N GLN A 197 -30.42 9.59 37.02
CA GLN A 197 -30.84 8.53 37.94
C GLN A 197 -30.84 9.02 39.40
N GLY A 198 -29.84 9.80 39.81
CA GLY A 198 -29.76 10.37 41.16
C GLY A 198 -30.86 11.38 41.47
N ASP A 199 -31.29 12.18 40.47
CA ASP A 199 -32.45 13.08 40.63
C ASP A 199 -33.78 12.32 40.73
N SER A 200 -33.90 11.16 40.05
CA SER A 200 -35.09 10.32 40.13
C SER A 200 -35.23 9.62 41.49
N GLU A 201 -34.14 9.37 42.22
CA GLU A 201 -34.18 8.85 43.59
C GLU A 201 -34.47 9.93 44.65
N ARG A 202 -34.21 11.20 44.34
CA ARG A 202 -34.45 12.33 45.24
C ARG A 202 -35.83 12.97 45.11
N GLN A 203 -36.68 12.55 44.18
CA GLN A 203 -38.09 12.94 44.17
C GLN A 203 -38.83 12.22 45.32
N PRO A 204 -39.25 12.93 46.39
CA PRO A 204 -40.01 12.32 47.46
C PRO A 204 -41.40 11.92 46.95
N LEU A 205 -41.96 10.89 47.60
CA LEU A 205 -43.24 10.20 47.40
C LEU A 205 -44.51 11.09 47.44
N LEU A 206 -44.52 12.24 46.76
CA LEU A 206 -45.63 13.20 46.71
C LEU A 206 -46.30 13.29 45.34
N ALA A 207 -45.97 12.41 44.40
CA ALA A 207 -46.74 12.27 43.16
C ALA A 207 -47.95 11.37 43.41
N GLY A 208 -49.03 11.98 43.89
CA GLY A 208 -50.38 11.42 43.83
C GLY A 208 -50.66 10.87 42.43
N ALA A 209 -51.24 9.67 42.42
CA ALA A 209 -51.59 8.90 41.23
C ALA A 209 -52.36 9.75 40.20
N THR A 210 -51.67 10.16 39.15
CA THR A 210 -52.32 10.52 37.88
C THR A 210 -52.11 9.37 36.91
N PRO A 211 -53.18 8.83 36.30
CA PRO A 211 -53.08 7.71 35.38
C PRO A 211 -52.26 8.13 34.17
N ARG A 212 -51.05 7.57 34.05
CA ARG A 212 -50.22 7.70 32.84
C ARG A 212 -51.05 7.25 31.63
N PRO A 213 -51.19 8.07 30.58
CA PRO A 213 -51.76 7.59 29.33
C PRO A 213 -50.86 6.46 28.84
N ARG A 214 -51.43 5.24 28.77
CA ARG A 214 -50.85 4.11 28.06
C ARG A 214 -50.62 4.56 26.62
N ILE A 215 -49.41 5.03 26.32
CA ILE A 215 -48.93 5.16 24.95
C ILE A 215 -48.91 3.75 24.40
N GLY A 216 -49.96 3.48 23.62
CA GLY A 216 -50.38 2.16 23.23
C GLY A 216 -49.30 1.43 22.45
N TRP A 217 -49.28 0.13 22.67
CA TRP A 217 -48.60 -0.93 21.94
C TRP A 217 -48.60 -0.75 20.39
N PHE A 218 -49.55 0.02 19.85
CA PHE A 218 -49.65 0.43 18.44
C PHE A 218 -48.42 1.14 17.87
N GLY A 219 -47.66 1.90 18.66
CA GLY A 219 -46.46 2.60 18.16
C GLY A 219 -45.31 1.67 17.75
N ARG A 220 -45.16 0.52 18.43
CA ARG A 220 -44.14 -0.48 18.12
C ARG A 220 -44.49 -1.34 16.90
N ALA A 221 -45.77 -1.67 16.72
CA ALA A 221 -46.22 -2.40 15.54
C ALA A 221 -46.03 -1.55 14.26
N TRP A 222 -46.29 -0.24 14.36
CA TRP A 222 -46.12 0.67 13.23
C TRP A 222 -44.64 0.86 12.85
N SER A 223 -43.73 0.95 13.83
CA SER A 223 -42.29 1.05 13.53
C SER A 223 -41.73 -0.20 12.85
N ILE A 224 -42.21 -1.40 13.23
CA ILE A 224 -41.79 -2.66 12.60
C ILE A 224 -42.31 -2.72 11.16
N GLY A 225 -43.58 -2.36 10.93
CA GLY A 225 -44.16 -2.30 9.57
C GLY A 225 -43.39 -1.34 8.66
N LEU A 226 -43.05 -0.15 9.15
CA LEU A 226 -42.26 0.85 8.42
C LEU A 226 -40.87 0.33 8.08
N PHE A 227 -40.24 -0.41 9.00
CA PHE A 227 -38.91 -0.98 8.79
C PHE A 227 -38.91 -2.08 7.71
N VAL A 228 -39.93 -2.94 7.71
CA VAL A 228 -40.09 -4.00 6.68
C VAL A 228 -40.32 -3.38 5.31
N ILE A 229 -41.21 -2.39 5.21
CA ILE A 229 -41.48 -1.68 3.95
C ILE A 229 -40.20 -1.01 3.43
N LEU A 230 -39.47 -0.29 4.30
CA LEU A 230 -38.21 0.36 3.95
C LEU A 230 -37.18 -0.67 3.45
N SER A 231 -37.05 -1.81 4.12
CA SER A 231 -36.10 -2.85 3.77
C SER A 231 -36.40 -3.50 2.42
N VAL A 232 -37.68 -3.71 2.10
CA VAL A 232 -38.11 -4.18 0.77
C VAL A 232 -37.76 -3.13 -0.28
N VAL A 233 -38.16 -1.87 -0.10
CA VAL A 233 -37.90 -0.78 -1.06
C VAL A 233 -36.40 -0.63 -1.37
N VAL A 234 -35.55 -0.63 -0.34
CA VAL A 234 -34.09 -0.53 -0.51
C VAL A 234 -33.55 -1.73 -1.31
N SER A 235 -34.03 -2.94 -1.03
CA SER A 235 -33.62 -4.16 -1.74
C SER A 235 -34.05 -4.14 -3.22
N THR A 236 -35.27 -3.68 -3.50
CA THR A 236 -35.76 -3.57 -4.88
C THR A 236 -34.97 -2.54 -5.68
N LEU A 237 -34.69 -1.37 -5.09
CA LEU A 237 -33.88 -0.34 -5.73
C LEU A 237 -32.45 -0.82 -6.01
N PHE A 238 -31.86 -1.57 -5.06
CA PHE A 238 -30.54 -2.17 -5.26
C PHE A 238 -30.51 -3.17 -6.42
N MET A 239 -31.52 -4.05 -6.51
CA MET A 239 -31.65 -4.99 -7.63
C MET A 239 -31.80 -4.28 -8.99
N LEU A 240 -32.63 -3.24 -9.05
CA LEU A 240 -32.80 -2.45 -10.29
C LEU A 240 -31.49 -1.76 -10.70
N TYR A 241 -30.76 -1.22 -9.72
CA TYR A 241 -29.46 -0.61 -9.97
C TYR A 241 -28.43 -1.64 -10.50
N ALA A 242 -28.36 -2.82 -9.89
CA ALA A 242 -27.47 -3.90 -10.31
C ALA A 242 -27.80 -4.39 -11.73
N LEU A 243 -29.09 -4.56 -12.06
CA LEU A 243 -29.52 -4.95 -13.40
C LEU A 243 -29.18 -3.89 -14.46
N GLY A 244 -29.38 -2.59 -14.14
CA GLY A 244 -28.96 -1.50 -15.02
C GLY A 244 -27.45 -1.48 -15.26
N TYR A 245 -26.66 -1.74 -14.21
CA TYR A 245 -25.21 -1.79 -14.30
C TYR A 245 -24.73 -2.93 -15.21
N ILE A 246 -25.31 -4.12 -15.09
CA ILE A 246 -25.00 -5.27 -15.96
C ILE A 246 -25.39 -4.98 -17.42
N GLY A 247 -26.52 -4.31 -17.65
CA GLY A 247 -26.93 -3.89 -19.00
C GLY A 247 -25.94 -2.92 -19.67
N THR A 248 -25.41 -1.95 -18.91
CA THR A 248 -24.41 -1.02 -19.45
C THR A 248 -23.06 -1.68 -19.75
N LEU A 249 -22.68 -2.70 -18.99
CA LEU A 249 -21.47 -3.47 -19.28
C LEU A 249 -21.62 -4.29 -20.56
N ASN A 250 -22.77 -4.94 -20.79
CA ASN A 250 -22.99 -5.70 -22.02
C ASN A 250 -23.01 -4.82 -23.28
N HIS A 251 -23.46 -3.56 -23.19
CA HIS A 251 -23.42 -2.64 -24.32
C HIS A 251 -22.01 -2.12 -24.67
N ALA A 252 -21.05 -2.21 -23.75
CA ALA A 252 -19.66 -1.80 -23.99
C ALA A 252 -18.79 -2.91 -24.61
N TYR A 253 -19.30 -4.15 -24.64
CA TYR A 253 -18.61 -5.33 -25.18
C TYR A 253 -19.24 -5.87 -26.49
N SER A 254 -20.25 -5.19 -27.04
CA SER A 254 -20.79 -5.43 -28.38
C SER A 254 -20.41 -4.30 -29.33
#